data_AF-A0A4R0J0L4-F1
#
_entry.id   AF-A0A4R0J0L4-F1
#
_cell.length_a   1.000
_cell.length_b   1.000
_cell.length_c   1.000
_cell.angle_alpha   90.00
_cell.angle_beta   90.00
_cell.angle_gamma   90.00
#
_symmetry.space_group_name_H-M   'P 1'
#
loop_
_entity.id
_entity.type
_entity.pdbx_description
1 polymer ?
#
loop_
_entity_poly.entity_id
_entity_poly.type
_entity_poly.pdbx_seq_one_letter_code
_entity_poly.pdbx_strand_id
1 'polypeptide(L)'
;MRRDLLVTDSQVEELKREMAAYAEVEHFTMGHIYVEQPDSWLAAFEALAQSINRYDVTAVVLPSLLHFVGIGMPTDRRGWFEETTGARVLVLNP
;
A
#
# COMPACT_ATOMS: atom_id res chain seq x y z
N MET A 1 4.00 -8.04 25.11
CA MET A 1 3.24 -7.76 23.87
C MET A 1 3.13 -6.24 23.73
N ARG A 2 3.67 -5.64 22.66
CA ARG A 2 3.54 -4.20 22.41
C ARG A 2 2.09 -3.90 22.04
N ARG A 3 1.45 -2.99 22.76
CA ARG A 3 0.03 -2.59 22.62
C ARG A 3 -0.21 -1.78 21.33
N ASP A 4 0.88 -1.30 20.78
CA ASP A 4 1.11 -0.52 19.57
C ASP A 4 1.05 -1.35 18.28
N LEU A 5 0.86 -2.68 18.38
CA LEU A 5 0.68 -3.59 17.23
C LEU A 5 -0.78 -3.91 16.91
N LEU A 6 -1.74 -3.44 17.71
CA LEU A 6 -3.17 -3.59 17.43
C LEU A 6 -3.66 -2.28 16.83
N VAL A 7 -3.43 -2.10 15.53
CA VAL A 7 -4.13 -1.06 14.77
C VAL A 7 -5.62 -1.35 14.90
N THR A 8 -6.38 -0.43 15.48
CA THR A 8 -7.83 -0.61 15.60
C THR A 8 -8.47 -0.43 14.23
N ASP A 9 -9.62 -1.06 13.99
CA ASP A 9 -10.37 -0.87 12.73
C ASP A 9 -10.61 0.62 12.43
N SER A 10 -10.83 1.44 13.47
CA SER A 10 -10.95 2.89 13.33
C SER A 10 -9.70 3.59 12.81
N GLN A 11 -8.49 3.13 13.18
CA GLN A 11 -7.23 3.66 12.67
C GLN A 11 -6.99 3.23 11.22
N VAL A 12 -7.38 2.00 10.86
CA VAL A 12 -7.37 1.54 9.47
C VAL A 12 -8.30 2.41 8.62
N GLU A 13 -9.53 2.65 9.08
CA GLU A 13 -10.49 3.47 8.35
C GLU A 13 -10.08 4.95 8.24
N GLU A 14 -9.41 5.50 9.26
CA GLU A 14 -8.83 6.84 9.15
C GLU A 14 -7.73 6.88 8.07
N LEU A 15 -6.81 5.92 8.09
CA LEU A 15 -5.73 5.87 7.12
C LEU A 15 -6.25 5.71 5.68
N LYS A 16 -7.33 4.94 5.49
CA LYS A 16 -8.01 4.84 4.19
C LYS A 16 -8.52 6.20 3.70
N ARG A 17 -9.10 7.01 4.59
CA ARG A 17 -9.58 8.36 4.25
C ARG A 17 -8.41 9.29 3.89
N GLU A 18 -7.34 9.26 4.68
CA GLU A 18 -6.13 10.04 4.40
C GLU A 18 -5.52 9.67 3.05
N MET A 19 -5.42 8.37 2.75
CA MET A 19 -4.96 7.86 1.46
C MET A 19 -5.82 8.37 0.30
N ALA A 20 -7.15 8.30 0.45
CA ALA A 20 -8.08 8.77 -0.58
C ALA A 20 -7.94 10.27 -0.84
N ALA A 21 -7.89 11.08 0.22
CA ALA A 21 -7.74 12.52 0.12
C ALA A 21 -6.41 12.90 -0.54
N TYR A 22 -5.31 12.23 -0.17
CA TYR A 22 -4.01 12.47 -0.79
C TYR A 22 -4.00 12.10 -2.28
N ALA A 23 -4.57 10.94 -2.65
CA ALA A 23 -4.65 10.55 -4.06
C ALA A 23 -5.44 11.57 -4.89
N GLU A 24 -6.52 12.11 -4.35
CA GLU A 24 -7.32 13.15 -5.01
C GLU A 24 -6.51 14.44 -5.24
N VAL A 25 -5.74 14.88 -4.24
CA VAL A 25 -4.83 16.03 -4.35
C VAL A 25 -3.76 15.80 -5.43
N GLU A 26 -3.26 14.57 -5.55
CA GLU A 26 -2.30 14.17 -6.58
C GLU A 26 -2.95 13.87 -7.95
N HIS A 27 -4.25 14.18 -8.11
CA HIS A 27 -5.04 13.98 -9.33
C HIS A 27 -5.24 12.52 -9.74
N PHE A 28 -5.23 11.60 -8.79
CA PHE A 28 -5.58 10.20 -8.99
C PHE A 28 -7.01 9.90 -8.52
N THR A 29 -7.63 8.90 -9.16
CA THR A 29 -8.86 8.28 -8.65
C THR A 29 -8.50 6.99 -7.91
N MET A 30 -8.93 6.86 -6.66
CA MET A 30 -8.66 5.67 -5.86
C MET A 30 -9.57 4.50 -6.30
N GLY A 31 -8.97 3.35 -6.61
CA GLY A 31 -9.70 2.14 -7.00
C GLY A 31 -10.01 1.22 -5.83
N HIS A 32 -9.00 0.47 -5.39
CA HIS A 32 -9.14 -0.55 -4.34
C HIS A 32 -8.09 -0.36 -3.26
N ILE A 33 -8.45 -0.70 -2.02
CA ILE A 33 -7.54 -0.70 -0.87
C ILE A 33 -7.31 -2.14 -0.44
N TYR A 34 -6.05 -2.49 -0.23
CA TYR A 34 -5.59 -3.82 0.16
C TYR A 34 -5.00 -3.75 1.56
N VAL A 35 -5.50 -4.58 2.47
CA VAL A 35 -5.05 -4.66 3.87
C VAL A 35 -4.76 -6.12 4.19
N GLU A 36 -3.53 -6.41 4.61
CA GLU A 36 -3.14 -7.76 5.03
C GLU A 36 -3.91 -8.18 6.28
N GLN A 37 -4.32 -9.44 6.33
CA GLN A 37 -4.90 -10.04 7.53
C GLN A 37 -3.83 -10.83 8.28
N PRO A 38 -3.82 -10.83 9.63
CA PRO A 38 -2.80 -11.51 10.42
C PRO A 38 -2.66 -13.02 10.15
N ASP A 39 -3.72 -13.66 9.65
CA ASP A 39 -3.82 -15.08 9.36
C ASP A 39 -3.54 -15.45 7.89
N SER A 40 -3.36 -14.45 7.00
CA SER A 40 -3.07 -14.68 5.58
C SER A 40 -1.80 -13.92 5.18
N TRP A 41 -0.68 -14.64 5.14
CA TRP A 41 0.60 -14.07 4.76
C TRP A 41 0.60 -13.65 3.28
N LEU A 42 0.75 -12.34 3.03
CA LEU A 42 0.92 -11.71 1.71
C LEU A 42 -0.28 -11.76 0.74
N ALA A 43 -1.46 -12.19 1.19
CA ALA A 43 -2.61 -12.35 0.29
C ALA A 43 -3.09 -11.01 -0.29
N ALA A 44 -3.07 -9.94 0.52
CA ALA A 44 -3.51 -8.62 0.05
C ALA A 44 -2.49 -7.99 -0.91
N PHE A 45 -1.20 -8.21 -0.68
CA PHE A 45 -0.11 -7.77 -1.54
C PHE A 45 -0.13 -8.49 -2.89
N GLU A 46 -0.36 -9.80 -2.91
CA GLU A 46 -0.53 -10.55 -4.17
C GLU A 46 -1.73 -10.04 -4.96
N ALA A 47 -2.85 -9.77 -4.30
CA ALA A 47 -4.04 -9.20 -4.93
C ALA A 47 -3.77 -7.78 -5.49
N LEU A 48 -3.02 -6.95 -4.77
CA LEU A 48 -2.56 -5.65 -5.26
C LEU A 48 -1.73 -5.81 -6.53
N ALA A 49 -0.73 -6.69 -6.53
CA ALA A 49 0.13 -6.93 -7.69
C ALA A 49 -0.66 -7.44 -8.91
N GLN A 50 -1.65 -8.30 -8.70
CA GLN A 50 -2.55 -8.75 -9.76
C GLN A 50 -3.41 -7.60 -10.30
N SER A 51 -3.94 -6.75 -9.43
CA SER A 51 -4.76 -5.61 -9.83
C SER A 51 -3.99 -4.57 -10.62
N ILE A 52 -2.70 -4.37 -10.33
CA ILE A 52 -1.87 -3.44 -11.09
C ILE A 52 -1.87 -3.82 -12.57
N ASN A 53 -1.61 -5.10 -12.86
CA ASN A 53 -1.60 -5.61 -14.23
C ASN A 53 -3.00 -5.65 -14.84
N ARG A 54 -4.02 -6.02 -14.07
CA ARG A 54 -5.38 -6.22 -14.59
C ARG A 54 -6.07 -4.91 -14.96
N TYR A 55 -5.81 -3.85 -14.23
CA TYR A 55 -6.52 -2.57 -14.35
C TYR A 55 -5.62 -1.43 -14.83
N ASP A 56 -4.41 -1.73 -15.33
CA ASP A 56 -3.41 -0.76 -15.76
C ASP A 56 -3.19 0.35 -14.71
N VAL A 57 -3.05 -0.04 -13.45
CA VAL A 57 -2.89 0.90 -12.33
C VAL A 57 -1.56 1.63 -12.49
N THR A 58 -1.61 2.95 -12.56
CA THR A 58 -0.43 3.79 -12.79
C THR A 58 0.27 4.24 -11.50
N ALA A 59 -0.40 4.16 -10.36
CA ALA A 59 0.14 4.54 -9.07
C ALA A 59 -0.44 3.72 -7.91
N VAL A 60 0.40 3.48 -6.90
CA VAL A 60 0.05 2.81 -5.64
C VAL A 60 0.37 3.77 -4.50
N VAL A 61 -0.63 4.05 -3.66
CA VAL A 61 -0.44 4.86 -2.46
C VAL A 61 -0.08 3.94 -1.28
N LEU A 62 0.93 4.32 -0.51
CA LEU A 62 1.32 3.68 0.73
C LEU A 62 1.30 4.68 1.90
N PRO A 63 0.96 4.24 3.12
CA PRO A 63 1.13 5.07 4.31
C PRO A 63 2.60 5.45 4.56
N SER A 64 3.51 4.48 4.44
CA SER A 64 4.96 4.64 4.56
C SER A 64 5.68 3.50 3.85
N LEU A 65 6.98 3.68 3.54
CA LEU A 65 7.81 2.62 2.97
C LEU A 65 8.05 1.44 3.94
N LEU A 66 7.73 1.60 5.24
CA LEU A 66 7.82 0.52 6.22
C LEU A 66 6.83 -0.62 5.92
N HIS A 67 5.74 -0.34 5.18
CA HIS A 67 4.82 -1.38 4.72
C HIS A 67 5.45 -2.38 3.74
N PHE A 68 6.63 -2.08 3.20
CA PHE A 68 7.43 -3.03 2.43
C PHE A 68 8.47 -3.81 3.27
N VAL A 69 8.72 -3.45 4.53
CA VAL A 69 9.80 -4.05 5.35
C VAL A 69 9.47 -5.50 5.77
N GLY A 70 8.19 -5.89 5.74
CA GLY A 70 7.76 -7.24 6.11
C GLY A 70 7.72 -8.26 4.96
N ILE A 71 7.83 -7.81 3.71
CA ILE A 71 7.52 -8.64 2.52
C ILE A 71 8.77 -9.16 1.78
N GLY A 72 9.95 -9.06 2.39
CA GLY A 72 11.20 -9.61 1.83
C GLY A 72 11.81 -8.83 0.67
N MET A 73 11.40 -7.58 0.44
CA MET A 73 11.89 -6.75 -0.66
C MET A 73 13.38 -6.34 -0.54
N PRO A 74 14.07 -6.07 -1.67
CA PRO A 74 15.45 -5.55 -1.70
C PRO A 74 15.62 -4.24 -0.93
N THR A 75 16.85 -3.82 -0.65
CA THR A 75 17.13 -2.56 0.07
C THR A 75 16.48 -1.33 -0.60
N ASP A 76 16.49 -1.27 -1.93
CA ASP A 76 15.73 -0.29 -2.71
C ASP A 76 14.32 -0.80 -3.05
N ARG A 77 13.47 -0.86 -2.02
CA ARG A 77 12.10 -1.42 -2.10
C ARG A 77 11.22 -0.66 -3.09
N ARG A 78 11.35 0.66 -3.09
CA ARG A 78 10.57 1.55 -3.96
C ARG A 78 10.98 1.37 -5.41
N GLY A 79 12.27 1.54 -5.72
CA GLY A 79 12.78 1.41 -7.08
C GLY A 79 12.45 0.04 -7.64
N TRP A 80 12.70 -1.02 -6.88
CA TRP A 80 12.36 -2.38 -7.29
C TRP A 80 10.86 -2.56 -7.61
N PHE A 81 9.96 -2.05 -6.76
CA PHE A 81 8.52 -2.18 -6.99
C PHE A 81 8.07 -1.40 -8.22
N GLU A 82 8.52 -0.14 -8.35
CA GLU A 82 8.19 0.72 -9.48
C GLU A 82 8.71 0.13 -10.81
N GLU A 83 9.94 -0.39 -10.82
CA GLU A 83 10.54 -1.06 -11.98
C GLU A 83 9.82 -2.36 -12.35
N THR A 84 9.45 -3.17 -11.35
CA THR A 84 8.85 -4.49 -11.57
C THR A 84 7.39 -4.38 -12.02
N THR A 85 6.66 -3.39 -11.51
CA THR A 85 5.22 -3.25 -11.74
C THR A 85 4.87 -2.17 -12.76
N GLY A 86 5.77 -1.22 -13.02
CA GLY A 86 5.49 -0.01 -13.81
C GLY A 86 4.62 1.03 -13.08
N ALA A 87 4.09 0.72 -11.89
CA ALA A 87 3.28 1.64 -11.10
C ALA A 87 4.15 2.51 -10.20
N ARG A 88 3.88 3.82 -10.17
CA ARG A 88 4.59 4.75 -9.28
C ARG A 88 4.14 4.55 -7.83
N VAL A 89 5.07 4.58 -6.89
CA VAL A 89 4.74 4.56 -5.45
C VAL A 89 4.59 5.99 -4.96
N LEU A 90 3.44 6.29 -4.37
CA LEU A 90 3.19 7.54 -3.65
C LEU A 90 3.13 7.25 -2.15
N VAL A 91 3.72 8.10 -1.32
CA VAL A 91 3.82 7.87 0.12
C VAL A 91 3.18 9.02 0.86
N LEU A 92 2.21 8.72 1.73
CA LEU A 92 1.51 9.72 2.54
C LEU A 92 2.46 10.47 3.47
N ASN A 93 3.25 9.71 4.22
CA ASN A 93 4.24 10.22 5.16
C ASN A 93 5.64 9.87 4.64
N PRO A 94 6.30 10.77 3.90
CA PRO A 94 7.63 10.54 3.34
C PRO A 94 8.71 10.35 4.41
#